data_AF-A0A2P4UJD4-F1
#
_entry.id   AF-A0A2P4UJD4-F1
#
_cell.length_a   1.000
_cell.length_b   1.000
_cell.length_c   1.000
_cell.angle_alpha   90.00
_cell.angle_beta   90.00
_cell.angle_gamma   90.00
#
_symmetry.space_group_name_H-M   'P 1'
#
loop_
_entity.id
_entity.type
_entity.pdbx_description
1 polymer ?
#
loop_
_entity_poly.entity_id
_entity_poly.type
_entity_poly.pdbx_seq_one_letter_code
_entity_poly.pdbx_strand_id
1 'polypeptide(L)'
;MSELGRVLRQDARRTALLVAVPVLAVVGCLAAWPALTPGVAYWDDSIVAMLTAARLVGPAAAALAAWAAVRERSLDFLRDLTTRSPATAGLLDLLLLASAAVVAFTAVALVVAAETLTRQEAGRASPLGPLAGASALVLHVVAGYLAGRVLPRRATPFLVLAAAAPWALLRQPGRSWWSMLPPGVYDRVGLFTGLRSEVLADQTVWSLGLTAALVLGYAAWLDRRRALVPPLALALLTVGVATVRLHTSGDRVVDPAPTELTCQVWPLEVCVHPALREALPALTAAFTPLASRLNGTPGAFTRVEQRPAREPAGVAGGVAAVRLEDALTFGYADRAVRQILDGLAARPCTAPGAGQYRALVDAWLAGAVPPPVPDAATARRFASWSEERRRDWLRGHYADYRTCALDASSFPAREPSLDHVLGVRKPVRIEVPRVPVSAVVNRPAPRPAAPPADGTPSRIRRTAHPRGHGGTPRPTVPARRSQAPAPPTPAASASWEDEVQ
;
A
#
# COMPACT_ATOMS: atom_id res chain seq x y z
N MET A 1 56.42 -20.30 10.96
CA MET A 1 55.16 -20.62 11.70
C MET A 1 54.22 -19.43 11.88
N SER A 2 54.66 -18.16 11.79
CA SER A 2 53.81 -16.96 11.93
C SER A 2 52.84 -16.72 10.75
N GLU A 3 53.23 -17.12 9.54
CA GLU A 3 52.42 -16.99 8.32
C GLU A 3 51.14 -17.85 8.34
N LEU A 4 51.23 -19.11 8.81
CA LEU A 4 50.10 -20.04 8.86
C LEU A 4 48.99 -19.56 9.82
N GLY A 5 49.37 -18.98 10.96
CA GLY A 5 48.44 -18.40 11.93
C GLY A 5 47.78 -17.11 11.45
N ARG A 6 48.46 -16.32 10.61
CA ARG A 6 47.87 -15.15 9.92
C ARG A 6 46.84 -15.59 8.89
N VAL A 7 47.18 -16.58 8.06
CA VAL A 7 46.27 -17.13 7.05
C VAL A 7 45.03 -17.74 7.70
N LEU A 8 45.16 -18.60 8.71
CA LEU A 8 44.01 -19.20 9.41
C LEU A 8 43.12 -18.18 10.13
N ARG A 9 43.68 -17.07 10.65
CA ARG A 9 42.90 -15.97 11.24
C ARG A 9 42.14 -15.17 10.20
N GLN A 10 42.78 -14.90 9.07
CA GLN A 10 42.16 -14.19 7.96
C GLN A 10 41.06 -15.03 7.33
N ASP A 11 41.24 -16.36 7.30
CA ASP A 11 40.24 -17.31 6.85
C ASP A 11 39.07 -17.45 7.84
N ALA A 12 39.34 -17.53 9.14
CA ALA A 12 38.30 -17.60 10.17
C ALA A 12 37.44 -16.32 10.28
N ARG A 13 37.98 -15.16 9.89
CA ARG A 13 37.22 -13.91 9.76
C ARG A 13 36.40 -13.89 8.48
N ARG A 14 36.96 -14.39 7.37
CA ARG A 14 36.24 -14.51 6.10
C ARG A 14 35.09 -15.49 6.20
N THR A 15 35.27 -16.66 6.80
CA THR A 15 34.19 -17.66 6.92
C THR A 15 33.03 -17.16 7.77
N ALA A 16 33.29 -16.47 8.88
CA ALA A 16 32.24 -15.89 9.71
C ALA A 16 31.41 -14.83 8.95
N LEU A 17 32.06 -13.96 8.17
CA LEU A 17 31.37 -12.95 7.35
C LEU A 17 30.63 -13.57 6.16
N LEU A 18 31.22 -14.60 5.54
CA LEU A 18 30.60 -15.35 4.45
C LEU A 18 29.28 -16.01 4.88
N VAL A 19 29.12 -16.37 6.15
CA VAL A 19 27.86 -16.90 6.70
C VAL A 19 26.96 -15.80 7.25
N ALA A 20 27.52 -14.77 7.90
CA ALA A 20 26.73 -13.69 8.50
C ALA A 20 25.96 -12.87 7.46
N VAL A 21 26.58 -12.52 6.33
CA VAL A 21 25.93 -11.73 5.27
C VAL A 21 24.66 -12.41 4.73
N PRO A 22 24.69 -13.67 4.25
CA PRO A 22 23.48 -14.31 3.74
C PRO A 22 22.45 -14.55 4.84
N VAL A 23 22.85 -14.86 6.07
CA VAL A 23 21.91 -15.01 7.19
C VAL A 23 21.18 -13.70 7.48
N LEU A 24 21.90 -12.58 7.57
CA LEU A 24 21.30 -11.26 7.80
C LEU A 24 20.40 -10.85 6.62
N ALA A 25 20.80 -11.18 5.38
CA ALA A 25 19.98 -10.92 4.20
C ALA A 25 18.68 -11.73 4.22
N VAL A 26 18.73 -13.03 4.53
CA VAL A 26 17.53 -13.89 4.64
C VAL A 26 16.61 -13.39 5.75
N VAL A 27 17.15 -13.09 6.93
CA VAL A 27 16.37 -12.52 8.05
C VAL A 27 15.74 -11.18 7.65
N GLY A 28 16.49 -10.33 6.93
CA GLY A 28 16.00 -9.05 6.43
C GLY A 28 14.87 -9.20 5.39
N CYS A 29 14.98 -10.15 4.47
CA CYS A 29 13.91 -10.44 3.50
C CYS A 29 12.65 -10.96 4.20
N LEU A 30 12.79 -11.88 5.16
CA LEU A 30 11.67 -12.38 5.96
C LEU A 30 11.03 -11.28 6.81
N ALA A 31 11.83 -10.34 7.30
CA ALA A 31 11.37 -9.15 8.04
C ALA A 31 10.66 -8.12 7.15
N ALA A 32 11.09 -7.95 5.90
CA ALA A 32 10.47 -7.05 4.93
C ALA A 32 9.12 -7.58 4.42
N TRP A 33 8.99 -8.90 4.27
CA TRP A 33 7.86 -9.55 3.62
C TRP A 33 6.47 -9.12 4.13
N PRO A 34 6.20 -9.04 5.46
CA PRO A 34 4.88 -8.67 5.96
C PRO A 34 4.51 -7.21 5.70
N ALA A 35 5.51 -6.36 5.46
CA ALA A 35 5.32 -4.95 5.14
C ALA A 35 5.02 -4.72 3.66
N LEU A 36 5.27 -5.70 2.78
CA LEU A 36 4.88 -5.62 1.38
C LEU A 36 3.39 -5.95 1.23
N THR A 37 2.60 -4.99 0.76
CA THR A 37 1.19 -5.21 0.46
C THR A 37 1.01 -6.17 -0.73
N PRO A 38 0.26 -7.27 -0.56
CA PRO A 38 0.00 -8.19 -1.66
C PRO A 38 -0.90 -7.52 -2.72
N GLY A 39 -0.49 -7.61 -3.98
CA GLY A 39 -1.29 -7.12 -5.13
C GLY A 39 -1.20 -5.61 -5.39
N VAL A 40 -0.40 -4.86 -4.63
CA VAL A 40 -0.20 -3.41 -4.84
C VAL A 40 1.30 -3.11 -4.78
N ALA A 41 1.83 -2.46 -5.82
CA ALA A 41 3.24 -2.07 -5.86
C ALA A 41 3.38 -0.56 -5.70
N TYR A 42 3.86 -0.17 -4.52
CA TYR A 42 4.04 1.22 -4.15
C TYR A 42 5.44 1.44 -3.57
N TRP A 43 6.14 2.45 -4.08
CA TRP A 43 7.53 2.71 -3.68
C TRP A 43 7.67 3.04 -2.19
N ASP A 44 6.72 3.76 -1.59
CA ASP A 44 6.80 4.09 -0.16
C ASP A 44 6.55 2.88 0.73
N ASP A 45 5.67 1.96 0.32
CA ASP A 45 5.47 0.67 1.01
C ASP A 45 6.76 -0.18 0.97
N SER A 46 7.46 -0.13 -0.16
CA SER A 46 8.77 -0.77 -0.33
C SER A 46 9.82 -0.16 0.60
N ILE A 47 9.82 1.17 0.80
CA ILE A 47 10.70 1.86 1.73
C ILE A 47 10.37 1.47 3.18
N VAL A 48 9.08 1.41 3.56
CA VAL A 48 8.66 0.93 4.89
C VAL A 48 9.12 -0.51 5.12
N ALA A 49 9.02 -1.37 4.11
CA ALA A 49 9.52 -2.75 4.17
C ALA A 49 11.03 -2.80 4.38
N MET A 50 11.81 -1.97 3.68
CA MET A 50 13.26 -1.86 3.89
C MET A 50 13.60 -1.34 5.30
N LEU A 51 12.89 -0.33 5.80
CA LEU A 51 13.12 0.22 7.14
C LEU A 51 12.74 -0.80 8.24
N THR A 52 11.69 -1.59 8.00
CA THR A 52 11.28 -2.71 8.86
C THR A 52 12.34 -3.82 8.87
N ALA A 53 12.94 -4.14 7.72
CA ALA A 53 14.07 -5.06 7.65
C ALA A 53 15.27 -4.55 8.45
N ALA A 54 15.68 -3.28 8.26
CA ALA A 54 16.78 -2.69 9.03
C ALA A 54 16.50 -2.72 10.54
N ARG A 55 15.25 -2.47 10.94
CA ARG A 55 14.79 -2.53 12.34
C ARG A 55 14.96 -3.90 12.96
N LEU A 56 14.54 -4.95 12.26
CA LEU A 56 14.57 -6.32 12.79
C LEU A 56 15.96 -6.97 12.67
N VAL A 57 16.75 -6.58 11.65
CA VAL A 57 18.14 -7.06 11.47
C VAL A 57 19.12 -6.34 12.42
N GLY A 58 18.85 -5.09 12.80
CA GLY A 58 19.70 -4.27 13.66
C GLY A 58 20.20 -4.96 14.94
N PRO A 59 19.32 -5.51 15.80
CA PRO A 59 19.72 -6.21 17.02
C PRO A 59 20.63 -7.42 16.77
N ALA A 60 20.37 -8.20 15.70
CA ALA A 60 21.21 -9.33 15.32
C ALA A 60 22.59 -8.88 14.85
N ALA A 61 22.65 -7.81 14.04
CA ALA A 61 23.90 -7.21 13.60
C ALA A 61 24.70 -6.63 14.77
N ALA A 62 24.05 -5.98 15.74
CA ALA A 62 24.68 -5.49 16.96
C ALA A 62 25.27 -6.64 17.81
N ALA A 63 24.52 -7.74 17.98
CA ALA A 63 24.98 -8.92 18.71
C ALA A 63 26.18 -9.60 18.03
N LEU A 64 26.16 -9.74 16.70
CA LEU A 64 27.29 -10.26 15.92
C LEU A 64 28.53 -9.36 16.03
N ALA A 65 28.33 -8.04 15.99
CA ALA A 65 29.42 -7.08 16.16
C ALA A 65 30.01 -7.13 17.58
N ALA A 66 29.17 -7.26 18.61
CA ALA A 66 29.60 -7.46 20.00
C ALA A 66 30.39 -8.77 20.15
N TRP A 67 29.94 -9.85 19.52
CA TRP A 67 30.63 -11.14 19.52
C TRP A 67 32.01 -11.05 18.86
N ALA A 68 32.09 -10.39 17.71
CA ALA A 68 33.35 -10.14 17.03
C ALA A 68 34.30 -9.34 17.93
N ALA A 69 33.84 -8.25 18.55
CA ALA A 69 34.63 -7.44 19.47
C ALA A 69 35.17 -8.22 20.68
N VAL A 70 34.34 -9.06 21.31
CA VAL A 70 34.75 -9.90 22.46
C VAL A 70 35.82 -10.91 22.03
N ARG A 71 35.65 -11.55 20.87
CA ARG A 71 36.61 -12.53 20.35
C ARG A 71 37.94 -11.88 20.02
N GLU A 72 37.92 -10.70 19.41
CA GLU A 72 39.10 -9.98 18.96
C GLU A 72 39.92 -9.38 20.09
N ARG A 73 39.28 -9.02 21.22
CA ARG A 73 40.01 -8.47 22.38
C ARG A 73 41.08 -9.42 22.91
N SER A 74 40.86 -10.74 22.83
CA SER A 74 41.88 -11.73 23.20
C SER A 74 43.17 -11.63 22.37
N LEU A 75 43.11 -10.96 21.22
CA LEU A 75 44.21 -10.78 20.28
C LEU A 75 44.83 -9.39 20.35
N ASP A 76 44.31 -8.48 21.18
CA ASP A 76 44.80 -7.10 21.26
C ASP A 76 46.26 -7.05 21.74
N PHE A 77 46.68 -7.95 22.63
CA PHE A 77 48.08 -8.06 23.05
C PHE A 77 49.06 -8.24 21.88
N LEU A 78 48.66 -8.94 20.81
CA LEU A 78 49.50 -9.11 19.62
C LEU A 78 49.52 -7.86 18.73
N ARG A 79 48.50 -7.01 18.83
CA ARG A 79 48.37 -5.75 18.08
C ARG A 79 49.15 -4.62 18.74
N ASP A 80 49.24 -4.63 20.07
CA ASP A 80 50.05 -3.68 20.84
C ASP A 80 51.56 -3.80 20.56
N LEU A 81 52.00 -4.94 20.01
CA LEU A 81 53.37 -5.14 19.53
C LEU A 81 53.66 -4.47 18.18
N THR A 82 52.65 -3.90 17.52
CA THR A 82 52.81 -3.18 16.24
C THR A 82 52.94 -1.68 16.48
N THR A 83 53.75 -0.98 15.69
CA THR A 83 53.98 0.49 15.81
C THR A 83 52.78 1.35 15.38
N ARG A 84 51.63 0.76 15.09
CA ARG A 84 50.43 1.48 14.63
C ARG A 84 49.63 2.01 15.83
N SER A 85 48.83 3.05 15.61
CA SER A 85 47.90 3.55 16.64
C SER A 85 46.96 2.43 17.10
N PRO A 86 46.68 2.33 18.41
CA PRO A 86 45.79 1.31 18.97
C PRO A 86 44.37 1.38 18.39
N ALA A 87 43.93 2.56 17.93
CA ALA A 87 42.61 2.74 17.34
C ALA A 87 42.48 2.10 15.94
N THR A 88 43.57 2.00 15.18
CA THR A 88 43.51 1.64 13.74
C THR A 88 42.94 0.24 13.54
N ALA A 89 43.29 -0.72 14.39
CA ALA A 89 42.78 -2.08 14.29
C ALA A 89 41.26 -2.14 14.53
N GLY A 90 40.77 -1.48 15.59
CA GLY A 90 39.34 -1.42 15.89
C GLY A 90 38.53 -0.72 14.80
N LEU A 91 39.07 0.35 14.21
CA LEU A 91 38.41 1.06 13.10
C LEU A 91 38.30 0.20 11.84
N LEU A 92 39.32 -0.61 11.52
CA LEU A 92 39.27 -1.55 10.39
C LEU A 92 38.26 -2.68 10.63
N ASP A 93 38.20 -3.21 11.86
CA ASP A 93 37.22 -4.25 12.24
C ASP A 93 35.78 -3.68 12.15
N LEU A 94 35.56 -2.44 12.62
CA LEU A 94 34.29 -1.72 12.48
C LEU A 94 33.90 -1.50 11.01
N LEU A 95 34.84 -1.03 10.17
CA LEU A 95 34.59 -0.82 8.74
C LEU A 95 34.20 -2.12 8.03
N LEU A 96 34.85 -3.22 8.38
CA LEU A 96 34.55 -4.54 7.83
C LEU A 96 33.15 -5.02 8.23
N LEU A 97 32.77 -4.88 9.51
CA LEU A 97 31.46 -5.27 10.00
C LEU A 97 30.34 -4.38 9.45
N ALA A 98 30.58 -3.07 9.39
CA ALA A 98 29.64 -2.11 8.82
C ALA A 98 29.44 -2.36 7.33
N SER A 99 30.51 -2.58 6.56
CA SER A 99 30.38 -2.91 5.14
C SER A 99 29.64 -4.23 4.91
N ALA A 100 29.90 -5.27 5.71
CA ALA A 100 29.16 -6.53 5.63
C ALA A 100 27.65 -6.35 5.92
N ALA A 101 27.30 -5.57 6.93
CA ALA A 101 25.90 -5.26 7.25
C ALA A 101 25.22 -4.44 6.14
N VAL A 102 25.92 -3.45 5.58
CA VAL A 102 25.43 -2.66 4.43
C VAL A 102 25.25 -3.54 3.20
N VAL A 103 26.18 -4.46 2.90
CA VAL A 103 26.04 -5.40 1.78
C VAL A 103 24.81 -6.31 1.96
N ALA A 104 24.60 -6.85 3.17
CA ALA A 104 23.42 -7.65 3.47
C ALA A 104 22.13 -6.84 3.30
N PHE A 105 22.09 -5.59 3.79
CA PHE A 105 20.95 -4.70 3.63
C PHE A 105 20.70 -4.31 2.17
N THR A 106 21.76 -4.03 1.40
CA THR A 106 21.66 -3.76 -0.04
C THR A 106 21.07 -4.96 -0.77
N ALA A 107 21.43 -6.20 -0.40
CA ALA A 107 20.81 -7.38 -0.97
C ALA A 107 19.30 -7.45 -0.69
N VAL A 108 18.88 -7.13 0.54
CA VAL A 108 17.44 -7.03 0.90
C VAL A 108 16.75 -5.93 0.08
N ALA A 109 17.37 -4.75 0.00
CA ALA A 109 16.82 -3.63 -0.77
C ALA A 109 16.69 -3.95 -2.26
N LEU A 110 17.63 -4.70 -2.84
CA LEU A 110 17.56 -5.18 -4.22
C LEU A 110 16.44 -6.20 -4.42
N VAL A 111 16.23 -7.12 -3.49
CA VAL A 111 15.11 -8.09 -3.55
C VAL A 111 13.77 -7.35 -3.48
N VAL A 112 13.63 -6.43 -2.52
CA VAL A 112 12.41 -5.61 -2.38
C VAL A 112 12.19 -4.77 -3.64
N ALA A 113 13.22 -4.07 -4.12
CA ALA A 113 13.11 -3.25 -5.33
C ALA A 113 12.77 -4.09 -6.57
N ALA A 114 13.36 -5.27 -6.74
CA ALA A 114 13.05 -6.18 -7.84
C ALA A 114 11.58 -6.60 -7.80
N GLU A 115 11.06 -6.95 -6.62
CA GLU A 115 9.65 -7.29 -6.45
C GLU A 115 8.75 -6.09 -6.80
N THR A 116 9.08 -4.89 -6.33
CA THR A 116 8.33 -3.66 -6.64
C THR A 116 8.32 -3.35 -8.14
N LEU A 117 9.47 -3.47 -8.81
CA LEU A 117 9.61 -3.25 -10.26
C LEU A 117 8.81 -4.27 -11.06
N THR A 118 8.72 -5.53 -10.60
CA THR A 118 7.95 -6.57 -11.29
C THR A 118 6.44 -6.34 -11.23
N ARG A 119 5.96 -5.56 -10.25
CA ARG A 119 4.53 -5.42 -9.93
C ARG A 119 3.88 -4.10 -10.38
N GLN A 120 4.43 -3.44 -11.39
CA GLN A 120 3.91 -2.21 -12.00
C GLN A 120 3.91 -1.00 -11.06
N GLU A 121 4.74 0.00 -11.39
CA GLU A 121 5.13 1.03 -10.44
C GLU A 121 4.07 2.12 -10.20
N ALA A 122 3.87 2.48 -8.93
CA ALA A 122 3.29 3.73 -8.51
C ALA A 122 4.18 4.44 -7.46
N GLY A 123 4.19 5.77 -7.49
CA GLY A 123 5.02 6.59 -6.61
C GLY A 123 6.43 6.86 -7.16
N ARG A 124 7.32 7.41 -6.32
CA ARG A 124 8.70 7.71 -6.68
C ARG A 124 9.65 7.01 -5.71
N ALA A 125 10.68 6.36 -6.24
CA ALA A 125 11.77 5.86 -5.42
C ALA A 125 12.48 7.02 -4.72
N SER A 126 12.43 7.05 -3.38
CA SER A 126 13.21 8.00 -2.58
C SER A 126 14.51 7.34 -2.11
N PRO A 127 15.69 7.85 -2.50
CA PRO A 127 16.97 7.28 -2.08
C PRO A 127 17.21 7.45 -0.57
N LEU A 128 16.49 8.37 0.08
CA LEU A 128 16.62 8.62 1.51
C LEU A 128 16.10 7.46 2.36
N GLY A 129 15.15 6.67 1.86
CA GLY A 129 14.62 5.48 2.56
C GLY A 129 15.72 4.43 2.82
N PRO A 130 16.36 3.90 1.76
CA PRO A 130 17.49 2.99 1.90
C PRO A 130 18.65 3.57 2.73
N LEU A 131 18.96 4.87 2.57
CA LEU A 131 20.02 5.52 3.34
C LEU A 131 19.71 5.61 4.84
N ALA A 132 18.47 5.90 5.22
CA ALA A 132 18.03 5.90 6.61
C ALA A 132 18.13 4.49 7.22
N GLY A 133 17.71 3.45 6.48
CA GLY A 133 17.84 2.06 6.92
C GLY A 133 19.30 1.61 7.08
N ALA A 134 20.15 1.90 6.08
CA ALA A 134 21.56 1.54 6.11
C ALA A 134 22.32 2.24 7.24
N SER A 135 22.09 3.56 7.43
CA SER A 135 22.74 4.31 8.51
C SER A 135 22.30 3.85 9.90
N ALA A 136 21.02 3.52 10.09
CA ALA A 136 20.52 2.95 11.34
C ALA A 136 21.14 1.57 11.64
N LEU A 137 21.35 0.75 10.60
CA LEU A 137 22.00 -0.56 10.74
C LEU A 137 23.49 -0.42 11.10
N VAL A 138 24.20 0.51 10.48
CA VAL A 138 25.60 0.83 10.83
C VAL A 138 25.69 1.28 12.29
N LEU A 139 24.78 2.14 12.75
CA LEU A 139 24.72 2.56 14.15
C LEU A 139 24.59 1.36 15.11
N HIS A 140 23.74 0.38 14.79
CA HIS A 140 23.60 -0.86 15.58
C HIS A 140 24.90 -1.65 15.64
N VAL A 141 25.59 -1.81 14.50
CA VAL A 141 26.89 -2.49 14.43
C VAL A 141 27.92 -1.78 15.30
N VAL A 142 28.04 -0.45 15.20
CA VAL A 142 29.00 0.32 16.00
C VAL A 142 28.68 0.22 17.48
N ALA A 143 27.43 0.42 17.89
CA ALA A 143 27.02 0.32 19.28
C ALA A 143 27.29 -1.07 19.86
N GLY A 144 26.95 -2.14 19.12
CA GLY A 144 27.23 -3.52 19.51
C GLY A 144 28.72 -3.82 19.65
N TYR A 145 29.53 -3.42 18.66
CA TYR A 145 30.98 -3.58 18.71
C TYR A 145 31.59 -2.88 19.93
N LEU A 146 31.23 -1.62 20.17
CA LEU A 146 31.72 -0.86 21.32
C LEU A 146 31.27 -1.47 22.65
N ALA A 147 30.03 -1.96 22.75
CA ALA A 147 29.56 -2.67 23.93
C ALA A 147 30.39 -3.94 24.20
N GLY A 148 30.73 -4.71 23.16
CA GLY A 148 31.63 -5.86 23.24
C GLY A 148 33.06 -5.48 23.66
N ARG A 149 33.55 -4.31 23.24
CA ARG A 149 34.85 -3.78 23.67
C ARG A 149 34.85 -3.37 25.14
N VAL A 150 33.81 -2.67 25.60
CA VAL A 150 33.69 -2.18 26.98
C VAL A 150 33.45 -3.33 27.96
N LEU A 151 32.58 -4.28 27.61
CA LEU A 151 32.21 -5.42 28.43
C LEU A 151 32.66 -6.73 27.75
N PRO A 152 33.89 -7.22 27.98
CA PRO A 152 34.46 -8.34 27.24
C PRO A 152 34.04 -9.71 27.80
N ARG A 153 32.75 -9.88 28.11
CA ARG A 153 32.21 -11.12 28.65
C ARG A 153 31.64 -11.96 27.52
N ARG A 154 31.75 -13.29 27.64
CA ARG A 154 31.14 -14.22 26.66
C ARG A 154 29.62 -14.05 26.54
N ALA A 155 28.97 -13.54 27.60
CA ALA A 155 27.54 -13.25 27.63
C ALA A 155 27.16 -11.94 26.90
N THR A 156 28.11 -11.04 26.60
CA THR A 156 27.81 -9.70 26.05
C THR A 156 27.00 -9.71 24.76
N PRO A 157 27.25 -10.60 23.77
CA PRO A 157 26.41 -10.66 22.56
C PRO A 157 24.94 -10.91 22.85
N PHE A 158 24.65 -11.81 23.82
CA PHE A 158 23.29 -12.11 24.25
C PHE A 158 22.66 -10.94 25.02
N LEU A 159 23.43 -10.24 25.84
CA LEU A 159 22.96 -9.04 26.54
C LEU A 159 22.66 -7.89 25.56
N VAL A 160 23.52 -7.68 24.55
CA VAL A 160 23.29 -6.69 23.50
C VAL A 160 22.03 -7.04 22.71
N LEU A 161 21.85 -8.30 22.33
CA LEU A 161 20.63 -8.75 21.67
C LEU A 161 19.39 -8.53 22.55
N ALA A 162 19.45 -8.93 23.81
CA ALA A 162 18.35 -8.80 24.76
C ALA A 162 17.99 -7.33 25.07
N ALA A 163 18.97 -6.41 25.02
CA ALA A 163 18.74 -4.98 25.19
C ALA A 163 18.22 -4.30 23.91
N ALA A 164 18.73 -4.70 22.74
CA ALA A 164 18.36 -4.09 21.46
C ALA A 164 17.04 -4.63 20.88
N ALA A 165 16.70 -5.90 21.11
CA ALA A 165 15.47 -6.49 20.57
C ALA A 165 14.19 -5.80 21.07
N PRO A 166 14.03 -5.42 22.36
CA PRO A 166 12.90 -4.64 22.83
C PRO A 166 12.76 -3.29 22.11
N TRP A 167 13.87 -2.59 21.84
CA TRP A 167 13.87 -1.35 21.07
C TRP A 167 13.33 -1.56 19.65
N ALA A 168 13.67 -2.70 19.04
CA ALA A 168 13.18 -3.10 17.75
C ALA A 168 11.74 -3.67 17.78
N LEU A 169 11.22 -4.22 18.87
CA LEU A 169 9.93 -4.92 18.86
C LEU A 169 8.79 -4.17 19.58
N LEU A 170 9.09 -3.45 20.66
CA LEU A 170 8.06 -2.88 21.54
C LEU A 170 7.59 -1.48 21.13
N ARG A 171 8.32 -0.80 20.23
CA ARG A 171 7.92 0.52 19.74
C ARG A 171 6.72 0.38 18.79
N GLN A 172 5.64 1.09 19.12
CA GLN A 172 4.43 1.16 18.31
C GLN A 172 4.47 2.39 17.39
N PRO A 173 4.01 2.25 16.14
CA PRO A 173 3.93 3.36 15.19
C PRO A 173 2.89 4.40 15.65
N GLY A 174 3.17 5.68 15.37
CA GLY A 174 2.21 6.79 15.50
C GLY A 174 1.73 7.15 16.91
N ARG A 175 2.30 6.55 17.97
CA ARG A 175 1.94 6.86 19.37
C ARG A 175 2.87 7.86 20.06
N SER A 176 4.06 8.07 19.50
CA SER A 176 5.07 8.90 20.13
C SER A 176 6.21 9.22 19.18
N TRP A 177 6.80 10.40 19.31
CA TRP A 177 7.99 10.83 18.56
C TRP A 177 9.18 9.86 18.67
N TRP A 178 9.27 9.06 19.75
CA TRP A 178 10.29 8.00 19.89
C TRP A 178 10.20 6.93 18.79
N SER A 179 9.03 6.77 18.17
CA SER A 179 8.85 5.90 17.00
C SER A 179 9.60 6.41 15.76
N MET A 180 9.90 7.72 15.71
CA MET A 180 10.70 8.33 14.64
C MET A 180 12.21 8.20 14.83
N LEU A 181 12.69 7.74 16.00
CA LEU A 181 14.12 7.51 16.17
C LEU A 181 14.58 6.30 15.35
N PRO A 182 15.73 6.39 14.66
CA PRO A 182 16.25 5.29 13.86
C PRO A 182 16.50 4.00 14.66
N PRO A 183 16.23 2.83 14.08
CA PRO A 183 15.46 2.60 12.86
C PRO A 183 13.98 2.97 13.10
N GLY A 184 13.41 3.82 12.24
CA GLY A 184 12.05 4.34 12.41
C GLY A 184 10.99 3.23 12.41
N VAL A 185 9.88 3.49 13.09
CA VAL A 185 8.72 2.62 13.15
C VAL A 185 7.56 3.28 12.45
N TYR A 186 7.10 2.65 11.37
CA TYR A 186 6.08 3.20 10.50
C TYR A 186 4.91 2.23 10.38
N ASP A 187 3.71 2.80 10.35
CA ASP A 187 2.54 2.09 9.85
C ASP A 187 2.62 1.97 8.33
N ARG A 188 1.71 1.17 7.77
CA ARG A 188 1.49 1.14 6.32
C ARG A 188 1.18 2.55 5.80
N VAL A 189 1.85 2.93 4.73
CA VAL A 189 1.64 4.21 4.05
C VAL A 189 0.45 4.03 3.12
N GLY A 190 -0.63 4.78 3.37
CA GLY A 190 -1.82 4.72 2.51
C GLY A 190 -1.55 5.31 1.13
N LEU A 191 -2.27 4.84 0.12
CA LEU A 191 -2.03 5.21 -1.29
C LEU A 191 -2.05 6.72 -1.60
N PHE A 192 -2.81 7.51 -0.83
CA PHE A 192 -2.92 8.97 -1.00
C PHE A 192 -1.98 9.77 -0.09
N THR A 193 -1.07 9.09 0.59
CA THR A 193 -0.09 9.71 1.49
C THR A 193 1.30 9.27 1.09
N GLY A 194 2.28 10.15 1.24
CA GLY A 194 3.68 9.85 0.94
C GLY A 194 4.57 10.02 2.16
N LEU A 195 5.69 9.30 2.18
CA LEU A 195 6.72 9.48 3.22
C LEU A 195 7.36 10.86 3.11
N ARG A 196 7.48 11.56 4.25
CA ARG A 196 8.18 12.83 4.31
C ARG A 196 9.69 12.62 4.19
N SER A 197 10.27 13.09 3.08
CA SER A 197 11.71 13.03 2.82
C SER A 197 12.54 13.71 3.90
N GLU A 198 12.01 14.78 4.50
CA GLU A 198 12.63 15.51 5.62
C GLU A 198 12.86 14.61 6.84
N VAL A 199 11.86 13.79 7.20
CA VAL A 199 11.96 12.87 8.34
C VAL A 199 13.02 11.80 8.07
N LEU A 200 13.07 11.24 6.86
CA LEU A 200 14.09 10.26 6.46
C LEU A 200 15.50 10.88 6.42
N ALA A 201 15.62 12.13 5.98
CA ALA A 201 16.88 12.86 6.01
C ALA A 201 17.36 13.10 7.45
N ASP A 202 16.46 13.54 8.34
CA ASP A 202 16.78 13.78 9.75
C ASP A 202 17.14 12.48 10.48
N GLN A 203 16.49 11.36 10.17
CA GLN A 203 16.88 10.03 10.66
C GLN A 203 18.26 9.59 10.17
N THR A 204 18.57 9.87 8.91
CA THR A 204 19.90 9.56 8.34
C THR A 204 20.98 10.39 9.03
N VAL A 205 20.76 11.70 9.16
CA VAL A 205 21.67 12.63 9.86
C VAL A 205 21.84 12.23 11.32
N TRP A 206 20.75 11.89 12.01
CA TRP A 206 20.79 11.44 13.40
C TRP A 206 21.62 10.16 13.56
N SER A 207 21.40 9.15 12.70
CA SER A 207 22.11 7.87 12.76
C SER A 207 23.61 8.03 12.45
N LEU A 208 23.94 8.79 11.41
CA LEU A 208 25.33 9.06 11.03
C LEU A 208 26.05 9.93 12.07
N GLY A 209 25.37 10.94 12.60
CA GLY A 209 25.91 11.80 13.66
C GLY A 209 26.22 11.00 14.92
N LEU A 210 25.31 10.12 15.36
CA LEU A 210 25.53 9.30 16.54
C LEU A 210 26.61 8.23 16.30
N THR A 211 26.64 7.64 15.10
CA THR A 211 27.72 6.73 14.69
C THR A 211 29.08 7.43 14.73
N ALA A 212 29.18 8.62 14.15
CA ALA A 212 30.40 9.42 14.15
C ALA A 212 30.81 9.79 15.58
N ALA A 213 29.88 10.21 16.43
CA ALA A 213 30.16 10.54 17.83
C ALA A 213 30.70 9.33 18.62
N LEU A 214 30.10 8.15 18.42
CA LEU A 214 30.56 6.91 19.05
C LEU A 214 31.96 6.50 18.59
N VAL A 215 32.22 6.54 17.28
CA VAL A 215 33.53 6.19 16.70
C VAL A 215 34.61 7.19 17.11
N LEU A 216 34.33 8.49 17.03
CA LEU A 216 35.26 9.56 17.40
C LEU A 216 35.52 9.55 18.92
N GLY A 217 34.49 9.35 19.73
CA GLY A 217 34.62 9.23 21.18
C GLY A 217 35.48 8.03 21.58
N TYR A 218 35.27 6.88 20.91
CA TYR A 218 36.10 5.69 21.10
C TYR A 218 37.56 5.93 20.69
N ALA A 219 37.81 6.54 19.53
CA ALA A 219 39.16 6.87 19.07
C ALA A 219 39.85 7.89 19.99
N ALA A 220 39.13 8.92 20.44
CA ALA A 220 39.63 9.92 21.39
C ALA A 220 39.96 9.31 22.75
N TRP A 221 39.16 8.35 23.22
CA TRP A 221 39.41 7.62 24.45
C TRP A 221 40.70 6.78 24.37
N LEU A 222 40.95 6.09 23.25
CA LEU A 222 42.15 5.28 23.05
C LEU A 222 43.42 6.11 22.83
N ASP A 223 43.39 7.06 21.90
CA ASP A 223 44.58 7.82 21.50
C ASP A 223 44.84 9.04 22.40
N ARG A 224 43.89 9.40 23.29
CA ARG A 224 43.90 10.62 24.13
C ARG A 224 44.12 11.93 23.33
N ARG A 225 43.76 11.93 22.04
CA ARG A 225 43.98 13.06 21.11
C ARG A 225 42.89 14.13 21.28
N ARG A 226 43.26 15.30 21.85
CA ARG A 226 42.36 16.46 21.99
C ARG A 226 41.86 17.01 20.65
N ALA A 227 42.59 16.79 19.55
CA ALA A 227 42.17 17.21 18.21
C ALA A 227 40.87 16.55 17.73
N LEU A 228 40.42 15.45 18.37
CA LEU A 228 39.15 14.79 18.05
C LEU A 228 37.94 15.42 18.77
N VAL A 229 38.16 16.37 19.69
CA VAL A 229 37.08 17.02 20.44
C VAL A 229 36.17 17.88 19.54
N PRO A 230 36.69 18.75 18.64
CA PRO A 230 35.84 19.53 17.75
C PRO A 230 34.93 18.68 16.83
N PRO A 231 35.40 17.65 16.10
CA PRO A 231 34.52 16.84 15.27
C PRO A 231 33.54 16.00 16.09
N LEU A 232 33.92 15.56 17.30
CA LEU A 232 33.00 14.90 18.23
C LEU A 232 31.87 15.83 18.67
N ALA A 233 32.20 17.08 19.05
CA ALA A 233 31.21 18.08 19.43
C ALA A 233 30.25 18.39 18.27
N LEU A 234 30.79 18.52 17.04
CA LEU A 234 29.97 18.70 15.85
C LEU A 234 29.02 17.51 15.61
N ALA A 235 29.50 16.28 15.75
CA ALA A 235 28.68 15.08 15.60
C ALA A 235 27.56 15.00 16.66
N LEU A 236 27.82 15.43 17.89
CA LEU A 236 26.78 15.50 18.93
C LEU A 236 25.78 16.63 18.66
N LEU A 237 26.24 17.77 18.15
CA LEU A 237 25.36 18.88 17.74
C LEU A 237 24.43 18.46 16.60
N THR A 238 24.91 17.73 15.59
CA THR A 238 24.06 17.24 14.49
C THR A 238 23.01 16.25 15.00
N VAL A 239 23.35 15.37 15.94
CA VAL A 239 22.38 14.50 16.63
C VAL A 239 21.35 15.33 17.39
N GLY A 240 21.78 16.35 18.13
CA GLY A 240 20.88 17.25 18.87
C GLY A 240 19.89 17.96 17.95
N VAL A 241 20.38 18.59 16.87
CA VAL A 241 19.55 19.28 15.88
C VAL A 241 18.57 18.31 15.22
N ALA A 242 19.03 17.14 14.76
CA ALA A 242 18.17 16.13 14.15
C ALA A 242 17.12 15.61 15.15
N THR A 243 17.47 15.45 16.43
CA THR A 243 16.53 15.05 17.48
C THR A 243 15.43 16.09 17.66
N VAL A 244 15.79 17.38 17.71
CA VAL A 244 14.81 18.47 17.81
C VAL A 244 13.89 18.47 16.59
N ARG A 245 14.42 18.34 15.36
CA ARG A 245 13.61 18.33 14.13
C ARG A 245 12.67 17.13 14.03
N LEU A 246 13.12 15.93 14.45
CA LEU A 246 12.28 14.75 14.56
C LEU A 246 11.19 14.96 15.62
N HIS A 247 11.52 15.54 16.76
CA HIS A 247 10.54 15.85 17.81
C HIS A 247 9.50 16.87 17.35
N THR A 248 9.90 17.96 16.69
CA THR A 248 8.99 18.99 16.16
C THR A 248 8.15 18.51 14.99
N SER A 249 8.58 17.44 14.30
CA SER A 249 7.76 16.77 13.27
C SER A 249 6.57 16.02 13.88
N GLY A 250 6.51 15.87 15.21
CA GLY A 250 5.40 15.25 15.93
C GLY A 250 5.25 13.77 15.57
N ASP A 251 4.01 13.31 15.36
CA ASP A 251 3.72 11.98 14.80
C ASP A 251 3.43 12.03 13.28
N ARG A 252 3.73 13.15 12.60
CA ARG A 252 3.49 13.33 11.15
C ARG A 252 4.64 12.76 10.33
N VAL A 253 4.60 11.45 10.13
CA VAL A 253 5.53 10.71 9.24
C VAL A 253 5.17 10.88 7.77
N VAL A 254 3.87 11.00 7.48
CA VAL A 254 3.32 11.01 6.13
C VAL A 254 2.58 12.32 5.86
N ASP A 255 2.67 12.80 4.63
CA ASP A 255 1.92 13.96 4.14
C ASP A 255 1.00 13.54 2.98
N PRO A 256 -0.11 14.26 2.72
CA PRO A 256 -0.91 14.04 1.53
C PRO A 256 -0.05 14.14 0.27
N ALA A 257 -0.08 13.10 -0.57
CA ALA A 257 0.66 13.08 -1.83
C ALA A 257 -0.27 13.46 -2.98
N PRO A 258 0.06 14.49 -3.79
CA PRO A 258 -0.72 14.79 -4.98
C PRO A 258 -0.64 13.59 -5.92
N THR A 259 -1.78 12.96 -6.17
CA THR A 259 -1.87 11.76 -6.99
C THR A 259 -2.80 12.01 -8.16
N GLU A 260 -2.28 11.87 -9.37
CA GLU A 260 -3.09 11.83 -10.58
C GLU A 260 -3.76 10.45 -10.71
N LEU A 261 -5.09 10.43 -10.72
CA LEU A 261 -5.85 9.19 -10.83
C LEU A 261 -5.74 8.63 -12.25
N THR A 262 -5.63 7.31 -12.36
CA THR A 262 -5.73 6.60 -13.64
C THR A 262 -7.19 6.22 -13.88
N CYS A 263 -7.74 6.66 -15.00
CA CYS A 263 -9.16 6.46 -15.33
C CYS A 263 -9.36 5.52 -16.52
N GLN A 264 -10.36 4.64 -16.42
CA GLN A 264 -10.95 3.94 -17.55
C GLN A 264 -12.27 4.60 -17.90
N VAL A 265 -12.42 5.14 -19.12
CA VAL A 265 -13.54 6.02 -19.49
C VAL A 265 -14.79 5.25 -19.96
N TRP A 266 -14.63 4.04 -20.50
CA TRP A 266 -15.74 3.26 -21.08
C TRP A 266 -15.91 1.89 -20.40
N PRO A 267 -17.15 1.42 -20.13
CA PRO A 267 -18.46 2.03 -20.39
C PRO A 267 -18.96 3.02 -19.31
N LEU A 268 -18.23 3.12 -18.20
CA LEU A 268 -18.46 4.03 -17.08
C LEU A 268 -17.10 4.58 -16.68
N GLU A 269 -16.98 5.88 -16.39
CA GLU A 269 -15.69 6.46 -16.02
C GLU A 269 -15.31 6.01 -14.60
N VAL A 270 -14.28 5.17 -14.47
CA VAL A 270 -13.79 4.71 -13.16
C VAL A 270 -12.34 5.15 -13.00
N CYS A 271 -12.09 6.00 -12.01
CA CYS A 271 -10.79 6.58 -11.70
C CYS A 271 -10.26 6.02 -10.38
N VAL A 272 -9.08 5.41 -10.40
CA VAL A 272 -8.41 4.84 -9.23
C VAL A 272 -6.97 5.32 -9.14
N HIS A 273 -6.36 5.13 -7.97
CA HIS A 273 -4.94 5.36 -7.77
C HIS A 273 -4.12 4.51 -8.77
N PRO A 274 -3.01 5.02 -9.36
CA PRO A 274 -2.22 4.28 -10.35
C PRO A 274 -1.79 2.87 -9.90
N ALA A 275 -1.50 2.70 -8.61
CA ALA A 275 -1.15 1.40 -8.01
C ALA A 275 -2.28 0.34 -8.09
N LEU A 276 -3.52 0.76 -8.31
CA LEU A 276 -4.71 -0.09 -8.38
C LEU A 276 -5.25 -0.22 -9.81
N ARG A 277 -4.46 0.13 -10.83
CA ARG A 277 -4.90 0.08 -12.24
C ARG A 277 -5.38 -1.31 -12.67
N GLU A 278 -4.81 -2.37 -12.14
CA GLU A 278 -5.23 -3.75 -12.44
C GLU A 278 -6.62 -4.09 -11.87
N ALA A 279 -7.09 -3.32 -10.89
CA ALA A 279 -8.43 -3.47 -10.33
C ALA A 279 -9.52 -2.88 -11.24
N LEU A 280 -9.16 -2.01 -12.19
CA LEU A 280 -10.11 -1.28 -13.04
C LEU A 280 -11.12 -2.19 -13.75
N PRO A 281 -10.74 -3.30 -14.42
CA PRO A 281 -11.71 -4.15 -15.12
C PRO A 281 -12.78 -4.73 -14.19
N ALA A 282 -12.37 -5.19 -13.00
CA ALA A 282 -13.29 -5.76 -12.02
C ALA A 282 -14.19 -4.69 -11.37
N LEU A 283 -13.64 -3.50 -11.09
CA LEU A 283 -14.41 -2.37 -10.57
C LEU A 283 -15.43 -1.89 -11.60
N THR A 284 -15.01 -1.71 -12.84
CA THR A 284 -15.90 -1.32 -13.95
C THR A 284 -17.02 -2.34 -14.15
N ALA A 285 -16.70 -3.65 -14.13
CA ALA A 285 -17.70 -4.70 -14.20
C ALA A 285 -18.70 -4.67 -13.03
N ALA A 286 -18.24 -4.34 -11.81
CA ALA A 286 -19.10 -4.25 -10.63
C ALA A 286 -19.96 -2.98 -10.62
N PHE A 287 -19.43 -1.83 -11.05
CA PHE A 287 -20.15 -0.56 -11.01
C PHE A 287 -21.11 -0.34 -12.19
N THR A 288 -20.86 -0.95 -13.34
CA THR A 288 -21.70 -0.75 -14.54
C THR A 288 -23.17 -1.16 -14.32
N PRO A 289 -23.47 -2.34 -13.73
CA PRO A 289 -24.86 -2.70 -13.41
C PRO A 289 -25.49 -1.72 -12.42
N LEU A 290 -24.76 -1.31 -11.39
CA LEU A 290 -25.24 -0.37 -10.38
C LEU A 290 -25.60 0.99 -11.02
N ALA A 291 -24.70 1.56 -11.82
CA ALA A 291 -24.94 2.82 -12.53
C ALA A 291 -26.16 2.71 -13.45
N SER A 292 -26.31 1.58 -14.16
CA SER A 292 -27.46 1.35 -15.05
C SER A 292 -28.81 1.28 -14.31
N ARG A 293 -28.81 0.74 -13.08
CA ARG A 293 -30.02 0.62 -12.24
C ARG A 293 -30.41 1.93 -11.58
N LEU A 294 -29.41 2.76 -11.22
CA LEU A 294 -29.63 4.07 -10.62
C LEU A 294 -29.90 5.17 -11.65
N ASN A 295 -29.79 4.88 -12.94
CA ASN A 295 -30.02 5.86 -13.99
C ASN A 295 -31.42 6.49 -13.92
N GLY A 296 -31.48 7.82 -13.99
CA GLY A 296 -32.70 8.61 -13.84
C GLY A 296 -33.16 8.84 -12.39
N THR A 297 -32.44 8.33 -11.39
CA THR A 297 -32.68 8.66 -9.97
C THR A 297 -31.76 9.82 -9.54
N PRO A 298 -32.05 10.53 -8.43
CA PRO A 298 -31.12 11.49 -7.84
C PRO A 298 -29.79 10.86 -7.36
N GLY A 299 -29.69 9.54 -7.29
CA GLY A 299 -28.45 8.80 -6.99
C GLY A 299 -27.69 8.33 -8.23
N ALA A 300 -28.11 8.76 -9.43
CA ALA A 300 -27.40 8.44 -10.66
C ALA A 300 -25.97 9.00 -10.65
N PHE A 301 -25.04 8.24 -11.20
CA PHE A 301 -23.66 8.66 -11.39
C PHE A 301 -23.13 8.16 -12.74
N THR A 302 -22.21 8.93 -13.32
CA THR A 302 -21.53 8.60 -14.58
C THR A 302 -20.03 8.41 -14.37
N ARG A 303 -19.53 8.75 -13.18
CA ARG A 303 -18.13 8.68 -12.80
C ARG A 303 -17.97 8.10 -11.41
N VAL A 304 -16.97 7.23 -11.23
CA VAL A 304 -16.57 6.67 -9.95
C VAL A 304 -15.15 7.11 -9.67
N GLU A 305 -14.91 7.69 -8.49
CA GLU A 305 -13.58 8.15 -8.08
C GLU A 305 -13.18 7.49 -6.77
N GLN A 306 -11.96 6.92 -6.74
CA GLN A 306 -11.34 6.54 -5.49
C GLN A 306 -10.98 7.79 -4.68
N ARG A 307 -11.38 7.81 -3.41
CA ARG A 307 -11.05 8.87 -2.45
C ARG A 307 -10.15 8.34 -1.31
N PRO A 308 -9.38 9.23 -0.66
CA PRO A 308 -8.64 8.88 0.55
C PRO A 308 -9.52 8.30 1.64
N ALA A 309 -8.96 7.46 2.52
CA ALA A 309 -9.72 6.72 3.54
C ALA A 309 -10.57 7.61 4.50
N ARG A 310 -10.15 8.87 4.69
CA ARG A 310 -10.81 9.85 5.57
C ARG A 310 -11.95 10.60 4.90
N GLU A 311 -12.08 10.53 3.57
CA GLU A 311 -13.18 11.16 2.85
C GLU A 311 -14.41 10.22 2.81
N PRO A 312 -15.63 10.75 2.94
CA PRO A 312 -16.83 9.93 2.93
C PRO A 312 -17.06 9.30 1.55
N ALA A 313 -17.50 8.04 1.55
CA ALA A 313 -18.03 7.40 0.35
C ALA A 313 -19.48 7.82 0.12
N GLY A 314 -19.92 7.85 -1.14
CA GLY A 314 -21.28 8.21 -1.51
C GLY A 314 -21.38 8.81 -2.91
N VAL A 315 -22.58 9.27 -3.27
CA VAL A 315 -22.83 9.87 -4.59
C VAL A 315 -23.16 11.35 -4.43
N ALA A 316 -22.39 12.21 -5.09
CA ALA A 316 -22.62 13.65 -5.13
C ALA A 316 -22.28 14.21 -6.52
N GLY A 317 -23.16 15.05 -7.08
CA GLY A 317 -22.91 15.72 -8.36
C GLY A 317 -22.63 14.77 -9.53
N GLY A 318 -23.23 13.57 -9.54
CA GLY A 318 -23.00 12.56 -10.57
C GLY A 318 -21.69 11.78 -10.43
N VAL A 319 -20.94 11.97 -9.34
CA VAL A 319 -19.71 11.25 -9.02
C VAL A 319 -19.95 10.36 -7.80
N ALA A 320 -19.64 9.07 -7.95
CA ALA A 320 -19.60 8.11 -6.85
C ALA A 320 -18.19 8.04 -6.25
N ALA A 321 -18.02 8.51 -5.02
CA ALA A 321 -16.79 8.40 -4.25
C ALA A 321 -16.73 7.02 -3.56
N VAL A 322 -15.62 6.30 -3.74
CA VAL A 322 -15.37 5.00 -3.10
C VAL A 322 -14.02 4.97 -2.38
N ARG A 323 -13.93 4.18 -1.32
CA ARG A 323 -12.69 3.91 -0.60
C ARG A 323 -12.24 2.49 -0.90
N LEU A 324 -11.14 2.37 -1.62
CA LEU A 324 -10.48 1.09 -1.82
C LEU A 324 -9.39 0.94 -0.76
N GLU A 325 -9.37 -0.23 -0.10
CA GLU A 325 -8.31 -0.58 0.83
C GLU A 325 -7.03 -0.90 0.05
N ASP A 326 -5.87 -0.64 0.68
CA ASP A 326 -4.55 -0.81 0.06
C ASP A 326 -4.21 -2.27 -0.24
N ALA A 327 -4.82 -3.24 0.46
CA ALA A 327 -4.76 -4.64 0.11
C ALA A 327 -6.11 -5.00 -0.53
N LEU A 328 -6.15 -5.22 -1.85
CA LEU A 328 -7.33 -5.63 -2.61
C LEU A 328 -7.81 -7.02 -2.17
N THR A 329 -8.33 -7.12 -0.95
CA THR A 329 -8.80 -8.33 -0.32
C THR A 329 -9.94 -8.93 -1.14
N PHE A 330 -10.14 -10.25 -1.07
CA PHE A 330 -11.19 -10.92 -1.85
C PHE A 330 -12.55 -10.23 -1.68
N GLY A 331 -13.29 -10.04 -2.78
CA GLY A 331 -14.57 -9.32 -2.80
C GLY A 331 -14.47 -7.78 -2.65
N TYR A 332 -13.33 -7.17 -2.95
CA TYR A 332 -13.14 -5.71 -2.83
C TYR A 332 -14.13 -4.92 -3.70
N ALA A 333 -14.46 -5.42 -4.90
CA ALA A 333 -15.39 -4.74 -5.80
C ALA A 333 -16.81 -4.71 -5.22
N ASP A 334 -17.28 -5.82 -4.65
CA ASP A 334 -18.57 -5.90 -3.98
C ASP A 334 -18.63 -5.04 -2.71
N ARG A 335 -17.51 -4.94 -1.97
CA ARG A 335 -17.39 -3.98 -0.86
C ARG A 335 -17.49 -2.54 -1.35
N ALA A 336 -16.84 -2.19 -2.46
CA ALA A 336 -16.90 -0.85 -3.01
C ALA A 336 -18.31 -0.48 -3.52
N VAL A 337 -19.03 -1.43 -4.13
CA VAL A 337 -20.46 -1.29 -4.48
C VAL A 337 -21.30 -1.03 -3.22
N ARG A 338 -21.10 -1.81 -2.16
CA ARG A 338 -21.81 -1.61 -0.88
C ARG A 338 -21.54 -0.24 -0.27
N GLN A 339 -20.31 0.27 -0.34
CA GLN A 339 -20.01 1.64 0.13
C GLN A 339 -20.84 2.70 -0.59
N ILE A 340 -21.07 2.55 -1.90
CA ILE A 340 -21.95 3.47 -2.65
C ILE A 340 -23.38 3.33 -2.14
N LEU A 341 -23.90 2.10 -2.01
CA LEU A 341 -25.26 1.83 -1.54
C LEU A 341 -25.51 2.38 -0.12
N ASP A 342 -24.55 2.19 0.78
CA ASP A 342 -24.57 2.74 2.13
C ASP A 342 -24.60 4.28 2.07
N GLY A 343 -23.79 4.88 1.19
CA GLY A 343 -23.74 6.32 0.95
C GLY A 343 -24.98 6.92 0.26
N LEU A 344 -25.85 6.11 -0.35
CA LEU A 344 -27.15 6.58 -0.83
C LEU A 344 -28.13 6.87 0.33
N ALA A 345 -27.92 6.24 1.49
CA ALA A 345 -28.73 6.52 2.69
C ALA A 345 -28.71 8.02 3.02
N ALA A 346 -29.85 8.61 3.36
CA ALA A 346 -29.83 9.90 4.05
C ALA A 346 -29.41 9.73 5.52
N ARG A 347 -29.81 8.61 6.14
CA ARG A 347 -29.53 8.25 7.54
C ARG A 347 -29.40 6.73 7.68
N PRO A 348 -28.63 6.23 8.66
CA PRO A 348 -28.64 4.80 8.97
C PRO A 348 -30.04 4.36 9.40
N CYS A 349 -30.51 3.22 8.87
CA CYS A 349 -31.82 2.67 9.22
C CYS A 349 -31.75 2.05 10.63
N THR A 350 -32.02 2.84 11.67
CA THR A 350 -31.91 2.41 13.07
C THR A 350 -33.19 1.78 13.62
N ALA A 351 -34.33 2.01 12.99
CA ALA A 351 -35.60 1.44 13.44
C ALA A 351 -35.69 -0.07 13.13
N PRO A 352 -36.22 -0.90 14.06
CA PRO A 352 -36.42 -2.33 13.83
C PRO A 352 -37.30 -2.56 12.59
N GLY A 353 -36.80 -3.33 11.61
CA GLY A 353 -37.54 -3.66 10.39
C GLY A 353 -37.49 -2.62 9.27
N ALA A 354 -37.27 -1.34 9.56
CA ALA A 354 -37.23 -0.26 8.56
C ALA A 354 -36.12 -0.43 7.50
N GLY A 355 -35.04 -1.14 7.84
CA GLY A 355 -33.95 -1.46 6.91
C GLY A 355 -34.22 -2.68 6.01
N GLN A 356 -35.24 -3.50 6.26
CA GLN A 356 -35.38 -4.80 5.59
C GLN A 356 -35.86 -4.68 4.14
N TYR A 357 -36.85 -3.83 3.88
CA TYR A 357 -37.30 -3.56 2.51
C TYR A 357 -36.27 -2.76 1.70
N ARG A 358 -35.52 -1.88 2.37
CA ARG A 358 -34.35 -1.25 1.76
C ARG A 358 -33.29 -2.28 1.38
N ALA A 359 -32.96 -3.20 2.28
CA ALA A 359 -31.97 -4.24 2.03
C ALA A 359 -32.37 -5.16 0.85
N LEU A 360 -33.67 -5.38 0.63
CA LEU A 360 -34.18 -6.05 -0.57
C LEU A 360 -33.85 -5.27 -1.86
N VAL A 361 -34.01 -3.94 -1.84
CA VAL A 361 -33.64 -3.05 -2.96
C VAL A 361 -32.11 -3.00 -3.12
N ASP A 362 -31.35 -2.87 -2.03
CA ASP A 362 -29.88 -2.89 -2.04
C ASP A 362 -29.35 -4.19 -2.65
N ALA A 363 -29.97 -5.34 -2.34
CA ALA A 363 -29.59 -6.62 -2.94
C ALA A 363 -29.85 -6.65 -4.45
N TRP A 364 -31.00 -6.13 -4.92
CA TRP A 364 -31.22 -5.98 -6.36
C TRP A 364 -30.22 -5.02 -7.00
N LEU A 365 -29.94 -3.87 -6.39
CA LEU A 365 -28.98 -2.89 -6.88
C LEU A 365 -27.56 -3.47 -6.99
N ALA A 366 -27.15 -4.26 -6.01
CA ALA A 366 -25.87 -4.98 -6.02
C ALA A 366 -25.86 -6.23 -6.92
N GLY A 367 -27.01 -6.71 -7.38
CA GLY A 367 -27.13 -8.01 -8.06
C GLY A 367 -26.88 -9.21 -7.13
N ALA A 368 -27.08 -9.03 -5.82
CA ALA A 368 -26.90 -10.04 -4.79
C ALA A 368 -28.19 -10.84 -4.54
N VAL A 369 -28.05 -11.95 -3.80
CA VAL A 369 -29.20 -12.74 -3.33
C VAL A 369 -30.04 -11.90 -2.36
N PRO A 370 -31.37 -11.84 -2.51
CA PRO A 370 -32.22 -11.04 -1.62
C PRO A 370 -32.13 -11.56 -0.18
N PRO A 371 -32.00 -10.66 0.82
CA PRO A 371 -32.01 -11.04 2.22
C PRO A 371 -33.41 -11.55 2.63
N PRO A 372 -33.52 -12.30 3.73
CA PRO A 372 -34.82 -12.65 4.29
C PRO A 372 -35.55 -11.38 4.73
N VAL A 373 -36.77 -11.20 4.22
CA VAL A 373 -37.70 -10.14 4.63
C VAL A 373 -38.94 -10.77 5.28
N PRO A 374 -39.64 -10.06 6.20
CA PRO A 374 -40.79 -10.61 6.90
C PRO A 374 -41.90 -11.09 5.97
N ASP A 375 -42.09 -10.37 4.86
CA ASP A 375 -43.04 -10.75 3.81
C ASP A 375 -42.32 -11.34 2.58
N ALA A 376 -42.16 -12.66 2.60
CA ALA A 376 -41.60 -13.40 1.47
C ALA A 376 -42.41 -13.24 0.16
N ALA A 377 -43.71 -12.90 0.24
CA ALA A 377 -44.51 -12.66 -0.96
C ALA A 377 -44.11 -11.35 -1.64
N THR A 378 -43.78 -10.31 -0.87
CA THR A 378 -43.24 -9.04 -1.38
C THR A 378 -41.88 -9.24 -2.07
N ALA A 379 -40.94 -9.97 -1.46
CA ALA A 379 -39.65 -10.27 -2.09
C ALA A 379 -39.82 -11.03 -3.42
N ARG A 380 -40.66 -12.06 -3.46
CA ARG A 380 -40.95 -12.82 -4.70
C ARG A 380 -41.58 -11.95 -5.78
N ARG A 381 -42.49 -11.06 -5.38
CA ARG A 381 -43.16 -10.13 -6.29
C ARG A 381 -42.17 -9.14 -6.90
N PHE A 382 -41.34 -8.51 -6.08
CA PHE A 382 -40.27 -7.63 -6.56
C PHE A 382 -39.30 -8.39 -7.47
N ALA A 383 -38.94 -9.62 -7.11
CA ALA A 383 -38.12 -10.52 -7.91
C ALA A 383 -38.75 -10.90 -9.28
N SER A 384 -40.08 -10.83 -9.42
CA SER A 384 -40.78 -11.10 -10.69
C SER A 384 -40.92 -9.88 -11.62
N TRP A 385 -40.64 -8.67 -11.14
CA TRP A 385 -40.70 -7.47 -12.00
C TRP A 385 -39.60 -7.47 -13.05
N SER A 386 -39.89 -6.90 -14.22
CA SER A 386 -38.88 -6.59 -15.22
C SER A 386 -37.90 -5.55 -14.69
N GLU A 387 -36.67 -5.53 -15.22
CA GLU A 387 -35.65 -4.57 -14.80
C GLU A 387 -36.10 -3.12 -15.07
N GLU A 388 -36.80 -2.89 -16.18
CA GLU A 388 -37.39 -1.59 -16.51
C GLU A 388 -38.37 -1.13 -15.43
N ARG A 389 -39.31 -2.00 -15.04
CA ARG A 389 -40.29 -1.71 -13.99
C ARG A 389 -39.63 -1.43 -12.64
N ARG A 390 -38.57 -2.17 -12.27
CA ARG A 390 -37.84 -1.90 -11.01
C ARG A 390 -37.16 -0.53 -11.03
N ARG A 391 -36.58 -0.13 -12.16
CA ARG A 391 -35.96 1.21 -12.32
C ARG A 391 -37.00 2.31 -12.28
N ASP A 392 -38.13 2.16 -12.97
CA ASP A 392 -39.24 3.11 -12.93
C ASP A 392 -39.79 3.26 -11.51
N TRP A 393 -40.00 2.14 -10.83
CA TRP A 393 -40.43 2.12 -9.44
C TRP A 393 -39.43 2.84 -8.52
N LEU A 394 -38.12 2.57 -8.67
CA LEU A 394 -37.10 3.20 -7.85
C LEU A 394 -37.06 4.72 -8.06
N ARG A 395 -37.26 5.21 -9.30
CA ARG A 395 -37.37 6.64 -9.57
C ARG A 395 -38.52 7.29 -8.80
N GLY A 396 -39.67 6.62 -8.71
CA GLY A 396 -40.83 7.09 -7.95
C GLY A 396 -40.66 6.99 -6.43
N HIS A 397 -39.92 6.01 -5.92
CA HIS A 397 -39.79 5.71 -4.48
C HIS A 397 -38.40 6.05 -3.91
N TYR A 398 -37.60 6.84 -4.64
CA TYR A 398 -36.20 7.08 -4.26
C TYR A 398 -36.08 7.80 -2.91
N ALA A 399 -36.99 8.73 -2.61
CA ALA A 399 -37.01 9.44 -1.33
C ALA A 399 -37.22 8.47 -0.16
N ASP A 400 -38.22 7.59 -0.25
CA ASP A 400 -38.55 6.60 0.78
C ASP A 400 -37.46 5.55 0.93
N TYR A 401 -36.83 5.15 -0.18
CA TYR A 401 -35.63 4.31 -0.18
C TYR A 401 -34.49 4.94 0.65
N ARG A 402 -34.19 6.23 0.43
CA ARG A 402 -33.10 6.93 1.14
C ARG A 402 -33.36 7.15 2.62
N THR A 403 -34.62 7.35 3.00
CA THR A 403 -35.04 7.64 4.39
C THR A 403 -35.44 6.38 5.16
N CYS A 404 -35.32 5.20 4.55
CA CYS A 404 -35.75 3.92 5.13
C CYS A 404 -37.25 3.88 5.46
N ALA A 405 -38.07 4.53 4.65
CA ALA A 405 -39.53 4.59 4.79
C ALA A 405 -40.27 3.53 3.94
N LEU A 406 -39.54 2.66 3.23
CA LEU A 406 -40.12 1.59 2.44
C LEU A 406 -40.81 0.54 3.32
N ASP A 407 -42.01 0.14 2.91
CA ASP A 407 -42.81 -0.91 3.56
C ASP A 407 -43.39 -1.91 2.54
N ALA A 408 -44.18 -2.88 2.98
CA ALA A 408 -44.83 -3.85 2.10
C ALA A 408 -45.78 -3.19 1.08
N SER A 409 -46.43 -2.08 1.46
CA SER A 409 -47.38 -1.38 0.60
C SER A 409 -46.70 -0.66 -0.57
N SER A 410 -45.41 -0.34 -0.41
CA SER A 410 -44.56 0.21 -1.45
C SER A 410 -44.35 -0.75 -2.64
N PHE A 411 -44.73 -2.04 -2.52
CA PHE A 411 -44.54 -3.07 -3.56
C PHE A 411 -45.88 -3.65 -4.10
N PRO A 412 -46.65 -2.88 -4.90
CA PRO A 412 -47.98 -3.29 -5.34
C PRO A 412 -47.99 -4.51 -6.28
N ALA A 413 -49.00 -5.38 -6.13
CA ALA A 413 -49.15 -6.64 -6.86
C ALA A 413 -49.39 -6.46 -8.37
N ARG A 414 -50.00 -5.34 -8.77
CA ARG A 414 -50.40 -5.05 -10.15
C ARG A 414 -50.37 -3.54 -10.32
N GLU A 415 -49.88 -3.05 -11.46
CA GLU A 415 -50.24 -1.69 -11.86
C GLU A 415 -51.78 -1.64 -11.96
N PRO A 416 -52.44 -0.57 -11.51
CA PRO A 416 -53.79 -0.31 -11.98
C PRO A 416 -53.68 -0.27 -13.51
N SER A 417 -54.28 -1.23 -14.21
CA SER A 417 -54.23 -1.19 -15.68
C SER A 417 -54.78 0.14 -16.14
N LEU A 418 -54.17 0.73 -17.16
CA LEU A 418 -54.62 1.98 -17.76
C LEU A 418 -56.11 1.97 -18.17
N ASP A 419 -56.74 0.79 -18.25
CA ASP A 419 -58.19 0.61 -18.41
C ASP A 419 -59.00 1.33 -17.32
N HIS A 420 -58.45 1.50 -16.11
CA HIS A 420 -59.13 2.18 -15.02
C HIS A 420 -58.99 3.71 -15.05
N VAL A 421 -57.91 4.24 -15.65
CA VAL A 421 -57.66 5.69 -15.74
C VAL A 421 -58.27 6.30 -17.00
N LEU A 422 -58.39 5.53 -18.09
CA LEU A 422 -59.01 6.01 -19.33
C LEU A 422 -60.53 5.80 -19.41
N GLY A 423 -61.18 5.22 -18.40
CA GLY A 423 -62.63 5.03 -18.40
C GLY A 423 -63.15 4.35 -19.67
N VAL A 424 -62.34 3.46 -20.27
CA VAL A 424 -62.68 2.84 -21.56
C VAL A 424 -63.80 1.85 -21.30
N ARG A 425 -65.03 2.26 -21.62
CA ARG A 425 -66.18 1.37 -21.72
C ARG A 425 -65.80 0.16 -22.59
N LYS A 426 -66.15 -1.03 -22.09
CA LYS A 426 -66.05 -2.34 -22.74
C LYS A 426 -66.08 -2.21 -24.28
N PRO A 427 -65.10 -2.77 -25.02
CA PRO A 427 -65.23 -2.86 -26.47
C PRO A 427 -66.47 -3.68 -26.80
N VAL A 428 -67.32 -3.11 -27.65
CA VAL A 428 -68.46 -3.78 -28.27
C VAL A 428 -67.94 -5.03 -28.98
N ARG A 429 -68.54 -6.16 -28.62
CA ARG A 429 -68.28 -7.46 -29.23
C ARG A 429 -68.78 -7.42 -30.66
N ILE A 430 -67.90 -7.14 -31.62
CA ILE A 430 -68.21 -7.36 -33.05
C ILE A 430 -67.98 -8.85 -33.31
N GLU A 431 -69.07 -9.59 -33.46
CA GLU A 431 -69.07 -10.96 -33.96
C GLU A 431 -68.58 -10.95 -35.42
N VAL A 432 -67.39 -11.49 -35.65
CA VAL A 432 -66.90 -11.81 -37.00
C VAL A 432 -67.26 -13.28 -37.29
N PRO A 433 -67.98 -13.57 -38.40
CA PRO A 433 -68.35 -14.93 -38.76
C PRO A 433 -67.13 -15.82 -39.00
N ARG A 434 -67.14 -17.02 -38.42
CA ARG A 434 -66.14 -18.07 -38.66
C ARG A 434 -66.30 -18.65 -40.06
N VAL A 435 -65.26 -18.56 -40.88
CA VAL A 435 -65.09 -19.38 -42.08
C VAL A 435 -64.25 -20.61 -41.70
N PRO A 436 -64.66 -21.85 -42.06
CA PRO A 436 -63.87 -23.04 -41.81
C PRO A 436 -62.80 -23.18 -42.89
N VAL A 437 -61.52 -23.24 -42.50
CA VAL A 437 -60.43 -23.67 -43.39
C VAL A 437 -59.96 -25.04 -42.93
N SER A 438 -60.27 -26.03 -43.76
CA SER A 438 -59.80 -27.41 -43.68
C SER A 438 -58.29 -27.51 -43.94
N ALA A 439 -57.66 -28.38 -43.15
CA ALA A 439 -56.61 -29.34 -43.48
C ALA A 439 -55.52 -28.94 -44.50
N VAL A 440 -54.28 -28.74 -44.02
CA VAL A 440 -53.05 -29.06 -44.77
C VAL A 440 -51.94 -29.59 -43.84
N VAL A 441 -51.76 -30.91 -43.90
CA VAL A 441 -50.50 -31.69 -44.01
C VAL A 441 -49.37 -31.48 -42.99
N ASN A 442 -49.16 -32.55 -42.20
CA ASN A 442 -47.96 -32.92 -41.45
C ASN A 442 -46.64 -32.74 -42.24
N ARG A 443 -45.63 -32.14 -41.60
CA ARG A 443 -44.21 -32.32 -41.98
C ARG A 443 -43.36 -32.64 -40.74
N PRO A 444 -42.50 -33.69 -40.76
CA PRO A 444 -41.75 -34.11 -39.58
C PRO A 444 -40.54 -33.21 -39.31
N ALA A 445 -40.20 -33.10 -38.02
CA ALA A 445 -39.03 -32.39 -37.50
C ALA A 445 -37.70 -33.05 -37.94
N PRO A 446 -36.65 -32.26 -38.23
CA PRO A 446 -35.31 -32.80 -38.39
C PRO A 446 -34.66 -33.11 -37.03
N ARG A 447 -34.03 -34.29 -36.96
CA ARG A 447 -33.23 -34.81 -35.85
C ARG A 447 -32.07 -33.87 -35.46
N PRO A 448 -31.68 -33.82 -34.18
CA PRO A 448 -30.44 -33.17 -33.75
C PRO A 448 -29.20 -33.97 -34.18
N ALA A 449 -28.20 -33.26 -34.70
CA ALA A 449 -26.89 -33.81 -35.03
C ALA A 449 -26.07 -34.08 -33.76
N ALA A 450 -25.38 -35.23 -33.76
CA ALA A 450 -24.46 -35.68 -32.73
C ALA A 450 -23.20 -34.80 -32.65
N PRO A 451 -22.53 -34.72 -31.48
CA PRO A 451 -21.23 -34.07 -31.34
C PRO A 451 -20.10 -35.00 -31.82
N PRO A 452 -19.04 -34.49 -32.48
CA PRO A 452 -17.82 -35.25 -32.67
C PRO A 452 -16.96 -35.24 -31.41
N ALA A 453 -16.52 -36.43 -31.03
CA ALA A 453 -15.51 -36.69 -30.02
C ALA A 453 -14.09 -36.57 -30.61
N ASP A 454 -13.17 -36.22 -29.71
CA ASP A 454 -11.74 -36.55 -29.64
C ASP A 454 -10.76 -36.18 -30.78
N GLY A 455 -9.75 -35.39 -30.40
CA GLY A 455 -8.52 -35.17 -31.17
C GLY A 455 -7.43 -34.50 -30.32
N THR A 456 -6.43 -35.29 -29.94
CA THR A 456 -5.28 -35.09 -29.03
C THR A 456 -4.22 -34.08 -29.54
N PRO A 457 -3.13 -33.78 -28.77
CA PRO A 457 -2.46 -32.49 -28.79
C PRO A 457 -1.31 -32.39 -29.80
N SER A 458 -1.23 -31.26 -30.51
CA SER A 458 -0.11 -30.94 -31.40
C SER A 458 0.95 -30.08 -30.70
N ARG A 459 2.07 -30.76 -30.41
CA ARG A 459 3.40 -30.28 -30.05
C ARG A 459 4.00 -29.47 -31.22
N ILE A 460 4.31 -28.18 -31.04
CA ILE A 460 5.15 -27.38 -31.95
C ILE A 460 6.13 -26.60 -31.05
N ARG A 461 7.34 -27.13 -30.79
CA ARG A 461 8.56 -27.05 -31.60
C ARG A 461 9.07 -25.61 -31.78
N ARG A 462 10.07 -25.29 -30.95
CA ARG A 462 11.03 -24.20 -31.09
C ARG A 462 11.59 -24.16 -32.51
N THR A 463 11.60 -22.97 -33.11
CA THR A 463 12.54 -22.60 -34.17
C THR A 463 13.18 -21.27 -33.82
N ALA A 464 14.49 -21.31 -33.67
CA ALA A 464 15.38 -20.16 -33.59
C ALA A 464 15.78 -19.73 -35.00
N HIS A 465 15.91 -18.42 -35.24
CA HIS A 465 16.80 -17.71 -36.18
C HIS A 465 16.27 -16.29 -36.46
N PRO A 466 17.05 -15.36 -37.03
CA PRO A 466 18.43 -14.98 -36.71
C PRO A 466 18.57 -13.45 -36.53
N ARG A 467 19.79 -13.01 -36.21
CA ARG A 467 20.24 -11.60 -36.23
C ARG A 467 19.95 -10.92 -37.57
N GLY A 468 19.48 -9.67 -37.51
CA GLY A 468 19.43 -8.76 -38.65
C GLY A 468 19.63 -7.32 -38.20
N HIS A 469 20.76 -6.74 -38.60
CA HIS A 469 21.04 -5.31 -38.55
C HIS A 469 20.10 -4.53 -39.48
N GLY A 470 19.75 -3.30 -39.10
CA GLY A 470 19.09 -2.34 -40.00
C GLY A 470 18.69 -1.09 -39.25
N GLY A 471 19.50 -0.04 -39.36
CA GLY A 471 19.19 1.28 -38.79
C GLY A 471 18.06 1.99 -39.53
N THR A 472 17.58 3.07 -38.93
CA THR A 472 16.95 4.31 -39.47
C THR A 472 16.25 5.04 -38.29
N PRO A 473 15.75 6.28 -38.45
CA PRO A 473 16.48 7.50 -38.13
C PRO A 473 15.89 8.24 -36.92
N ARG A 474 16.66 9.21 -36.39
CA ARG A 474 16.22 10.23 -35.43
C ARG A 474 14.96 10.96 -35.91
N PRO A 475 13.92 11.13 -35.07
CA PRO A 475 13.00 12.25 -35.19
C PRO A 475 13.47 13.41 -34.32
N THR A 476 13.82 14.51 -34.97
CA THR A 476 13.99 15.84 -34.39
C THR A 476 12.62 16.33 -33.91
N VAL A 477 12.44 16.46 -32.59
CA VAL A 477 11.27 17.12 -31.98
C VAL A 477 11.63 18.58 -31.73
N PRO A 478 10.80 19.56 -32.14
CA PRO A 478 11.07 20.97 -31.92
C PRO A 478 10.89 21.34 -30.43
N ALA A 479 11.83 22.13 -29.93
CA ALA A 479 11.83 22.69 -28.58
C ALA A 479 10.61 23.58 -28.35
N ARG A 480 9.70 23.14 -27.47
CA ARG A 480 8.60 23.96 -26.96
C ARG A 480 9.15 24.86 -25.85
N ARG A 481 9.22 26.17 -26.11
CA ARG A 481 9.51 27.21 -25.10
C ARG A 481 8.55 27.05 -23.94
N SER A 482 9.08 26.71 -22.76
CA SER A 482 8.35 26.74 -21.50
C SER A 482 8.29 28.20 -21.04
N GLN A 483 7.09 28.79 -21.03
CA GLN A 483 6.83 30.04 -20.33
C GLN A 483 6.90 29.77 -18.83
N ALA A 484 7.66 30.58 -18.11
CA ALA A 484 7.76 30.55 -16.66
C ALA A 484 6.39 30.93 -16.04
N PRO A 485 5.93 30.23 -14.99
CA PRO A 485 4.76 30.68 -14.24
C PRO A 485 5.08 31.95 -13.45
N ALA A 486 4.14 32.90 -13.49
CA ALA A 486 4.20 34.15 -12.73
C ALA A 486 4.23 33.89 -11.22
N PRO A 487 4.90 34.75 -10.43
CA PRO A 487 4.93 34.62 -8.97
C PRO A 487 3.54 34.86 -8.35
N PRO A 488 3.19 34.15 -7.28
CA PRO A 488 1.92 34.36 -6.58
C PRO A 488 1.90 35.71 -5.85
N THR A 489 0.80 36.42 -6.02
CA THR A 489 0.45 37.64 -5.31
C THR A 489 0.27 37.35 -3.81
N PRO A 490 0.81 38.15 -2.89
CA PRO A 490 0.62 37.93 -1.46
C PRO A 490 -0.84 38.19 -1.07
N ALA A 491 -1.47 37.18 -0.47
CA ALA A 491 -2.80 37.28 0.11
C ALA A 491 -2.74 38.17 1.38
N ALA A 492 -3.61 39.17 1.41
CA ALA A 492 -3.79 40.07 2.54
C ALA A 492 -4.27 39.30 3.77
N SER A 493 -3.54 39.44 4.87
CA SER A 493 -3.94 39.04 6.21
C SER A 493 -5.05 39.96 6.71
N ALA A 494 -6.27 39.44 6.82
CA ALA A 494 -7.35 40.09 7.55
C ALA A 494 -7.23 39.72 9.04
N SER A 495 -6.82 40.71 9.84
CA SER A 495 -6.87 40.71 11.30
C SER A 495 -8.33 40.79 11.76
N TRP A 496 -8.76 39.82 12.56
CA TRP A 496 -9.96 39.93 13.38
C TRP A 496 -9.50 40.16 14.82
N GLU A 497 -9.47 41.43 15.22
CA GLU A 497 -9.42 41.87 16.61
C GLU A 497 -10.58 42.85 16.83
N ASP A 498 -11.25 42.63 17.95
CA ASP A 498 -12.10 43.54 18.74
C ASP A 498 -13.44 44.02 18.19
N GLU A 499 -14.51 43.52 18.82
CA GLU A 499 -15.58 44.42 19.27
C GLU A 499 -16.19 43.93 20.59
N VAL A 500 -15.79 44.61 21.67
CA VAL A 500 -16.50 44.69 22.95
C VAL A 500 -17.25 46.02 22.94
N GLN A 501 -18.58 45.96 22.91
CA GLN A 501 -19.48 46.82 23.70
C GLN A 501 -20.91 46.27 23.69
#